data_AF-A0A1V5YYZ8-F1
#
_entry.id   AF-A0A1V5YYZ8-F1
#
_cell.length_a   1.000
_cell.length_b   1.000
_cell.length_c   1.000
_cell.angle_alpha   90.00
_cell.angle_beta   90.00
_cell.angle_gamma   90.00
#
_symmetry.space_group_name_H-M   'P 1'
#
loop_
_entity.id
_entity.type
_entity.pdbx_description
1 polymer ?
#
loop_
_entity_poly.entity_id
_entity_poly.type
_entity_poly.pdbx_seq_one_letter_code
_entity_poly.pdbx_strand_id
1 'polypeptide(L)'
;MRKHILFIIVPVLAISCVLCPPDAQAWGPKAMRSITAMSLQVLKNDYSDVFRPGGIVGVNFEKDVASGSADGWQILAKFTPLNSDAEVVEAVASEIQLLREARTYGPTSYFAYRMGVLSSLTAHIMMPYGFVWTAEDQEMRRKVVTDLEQQVDSFHFRVPKKNRDFIRNAGTFFQEKRSSFAEDKRLIAHDYRIGKNYNGYLKQGGQAYFIRAVETVADVWNTVLQHEDTVRAFGLSRPSDRSLAWYFVQEMEYLLNVKDNMTQVEIVYKNFEKVGVGMTDAMEYIGDMLYAYPQKSVKLRGVAEWQKAFDMGGKDRLHLGSKLSAHYMQEGNDYLAHAAQPDAEETDLNNAKRAFEDALNYDRSNEAAAKLIQETDVAIRERNERLEVVLSIIATGERIHEEANRYREMQDFANAISTYRQAIGFFDAVDDEFKVHANTARENVRRLRREISDLINEVLDAASQVIDEGDRARDNNQFDEASNKYQSVSRIVSVIPEDESATVLRDKQEVIDLAGRKLEESNVQKLRYEQMLQEQAQQAQAAQQAQQQRR
;
A
#
# COMPACT_ATOMS: atom_id res chain seq x y z
N MET A 1 48.51 -4.15 23.60
CA MET A 1 47.98 -4.68 24.88
C MET A 1 46.47 -4.84 24.70
N ARG A 2 45.96 -6.08 24.66
CA ARG A 2 45.03 -6.68 25.65
C ARG A 2 43.75 -5.83 25.88
N LYS A 3 42.51 -6.31 25.87
CA LYS A 3 41.82 -7.61 25.72
C LYS A 3 40.31 -7.29 26.00
N HIS A 4 39.36 -7.86 25.24
CA HIS A 4 37.95 -8.23 25.58
C HIS A 4 37.00 -7.16 26.19
N ILE A 5 35.87 -6.77 25.58
CA ILE A 5 34.57 -7.49 25.38
C ILE A 5 34.04 -8.20 26.65
N LEU A 6 32.94 -7.68 27.23
CA LEU A 6 31.70 -8.40 27.62
C LEU A 6 30.74 -7.38 28.30
N PHE A 7 29.64 -6.98 27.65
CA PHE A 7 28.29 -7.56 27.78
C PHE A 7 27.77 -7.61 29.24
N ILE A 8 26.94 -6.62 29.58
CA ILE A 8 26.10 -6.62 30.78
C ILE A 8 24.67 -7.01 30.36
N ILE A 9 24.33 -8.26 30.67
CA ILE A 9 23.07 -8.73 31.27
C ILE A 9 21.78 -8.29 30.56
N VAL A 10 21.38 -9.09 29.56
CA VAL A 10 19.97 -9.33 29.25
C VAL A 10 19.47 -10.40 30.22
N PRO A 11 18.43 -10.17 31.04
CA PRO A 11 17.84 -11.24 31.80
C PRO A 11 17.11 -12.17 30.82
N VAL A 12 17.66 -13.37 30.74
CA VAL A 12 17.05 -14.63 30.29
C VAL A 12 15.55 -14.63 30.60
N LEU A 13 14.73 -14.34 29.58
CA LEU A 13 13.33 -14.75 29.55
C LEU A 13 13.35 -16.26 29.30
N ALA A 14 13.60 -17.00 30.39
CA ALA A 14 13.50 -18.44 30.44
C ALA A 14 12.09 -18.83 30.03
N ILE A 15 11.99 -19.43 28.85
CA ILE A 15 11.30 -20.70 28.60
C ILE A 15 10.22 -20.97 29.66
N SER A 16 9.14 -20.21 29.58
CA SER A 16 7.82 -20.70 29.94
C SER A 16 7.27 -21.33 28.67
N CYS A 17 7.87 -22.45 28.25
CA CYS A 17 7.13 -23.43 27.47
C CYS A 17 5.95 -23.83 28.37
N VAL A 18 4.84 -23.12 28.20
CA VAL A 18 3.52 -23.63 28.53
C VAL A 18 3.43 -24.93 27.75
N LEU A 19 3.75 -26.05 28.43
CA LEU A 19 3.34 -27.38 28.04
C LEU A 19 1.81 -27.34 28.03
N CYS A 20 1.24 -26.86 26.93
CA CYS A 20 -0.14 -27.13 26.60
C CYS A 20 -0.21 -28.66 26.50
N PRO A 21 -0.91 -29.36 27.39
CA PRO A 21 -0.93 -30.81 27.35
C PRO A 21 -1.53 -31.23 25.99
N PRO A 22 -0.93 -32.20 25.28
CA PRO A 22 -1.49 -32.74 24.05
C PRO A 22 -2.68 -33.65 24.42
N ASP A 23 -3.71 -33.09 25.05
CA ASP A 23 -4.77 -33.85 25.68
C ASP A 23 -5.83 -34.34 24.68
N ALA A 24 -5.69 -34.06 23.38
CA ALA A 24 -6.71 -34.36 22.37
C ALA A 24 -6.31 -35.41 21.31
N GLN A 25 -5.09 -35.96 21.34
CA GLN A 25 -4.67 -36.95 20.35
C GLN A 25 -4.76 -38.41 20.88
N ALA A 26 -5.34 -39.31 20.09
CA ALA A 26 -5.49 -40.76 20.32
C ALA A 26 -4.23 -41.56 19.96
N TRP A 27 -3.35 -40.94 19.20
CA TRP A 27 -2.04 -41.45 18.83
C TRP A 27 -1.08 -40.30 19.05
N GLY A 28 0.08 -40.57 19.64
CA GLY A 28 1.09 -39.52 19.76
C GLY A 28 1.65 -39.08 18.40
N PRO A 29 2.40 -37.98 18.35
CA PRO A 29 2.87 -37.41 17.10
C PRO A 29 3.73 -38.36 16.25
N LYS A 30 4.56 -39.21 16.85
CA LYS A 30 5.36 -40.21 16.12
C LYS A 30 4.45 -41.28 15.55
N ALA A 31 3.51 -41.79 16.34
CA ALA A 31 2.58 -42.80 15.86
C ALA A 31 1.71 -42.30 14.71
N MET A 32 1.19 -41.08 14.78
CA MET A 32 0.43 -40.48 13.67
C MET A 32 1.26 -40.33 12.39
N ARG A 33 2.50 -39.85 12.50
CA ARG A 33 3.41 -39.77 11.34
C ARG A 33 3.63 -41.13 10.70
N SER A 34 3.88 -42.16 11.51
CA SER A 34 4.05 -43.53 11.03
C SER A 34 2.79 -44.09 10.37
N ILE A 35 1.61 -43.88 10.97
CA ILE A 35 0.33 -44.33 10.40
C ILE A 35 0.11 -43.68 9.03
N THR A 36 0.26 -42.36 8.93
CA THR A 36 0.08 -41.60 7.68
C THR A 36 1.08 -42.03 6.61
N ALA A 37 2.37 -42.15 6.96
CA ALA A 37 3.41 -42.56 6.01
C ALA A 37 3.19 -44.00 5.49
N MET A 38 2.80 -44.93 6.37
CA MET A 38 2.51 -46.29 5.95
C MET A 38 1.24 -46.37 5.11
N SER A 39 0.22 -45.56 5.42
CA SER A 39 -1.00 -45.48 4.62
C SER A 39 -0.71 -44.95 3.20
N LEU A 40 0.19 -43.97 3.07
CA LEU A 40 0.66 -43.49 1.76
C LEU A 40 1.37 -44.60 1.00
N GLN A 41 2.24 -45.35 1.68
CA GLN A 41 2.96 -46.46 1.08
C GLN A 41 2.02 -47.59 0.61
N VAL A 42 0.92 -47.85 1.33
CA VAL A 42 -0.10 -48.83 0.91
C VAL A 42 -0.78 -48.41 -0.40
N LEU A 43 -1.06 -47.12 -0.59
CA LEU A 43 -1.76 -46.61 -1.77
C LEU A 43 -0.86 -46.23 -2.94
N LYS A 44 0.46 -46.20 -2.74
CA LYS A 44 1.43 -45.67 -3.71
C LYS A 44 1.36 -46.32 -5.09
N ASN A 45 1.02 -47.62 -5.15
CA ASN A 45 0.94 -48.35 -6.42
C ASN A 45 -0.36 -48.07 -7.17
N ASP A 46 -1.46 -47.83 -6.44
CA ASP A 46 -2.79 -47.64 -7.03
C ASP A 46 -3.02 -46.16 -7.42
N TYR A 47 -2.34 -45.23 -6.74
CA TYR A 47 -2.53 -43.78 -6.88
C TYR A 47 -1.21 -43.00 -6.89
N SER A 48 -0.26 -43.40 -7.74
CA SER A 48 1.11 -42.84 -7.77
C SER A 48 1.17 -41.33 -8.02
N ASP A 49 0.21 -40.80 -8.78
CA ASP A 49 0.29 -39.45 -9.34
C ASP A 49 -0.55 -38.41 -8.58
N VAL A 50 -1.40 -38.85 -7.63
CA VAL A 50 -2.35 -37.95 -6.94
C VAL A 50 -1.62 -36.97 -6.01
N PHE A 51 -0.66 -37.46 -5.23
CA PHE A 51 0.13 -36.62 -4.30
C PHE A 51 1.45 -36.14 -4.92
N ARG A 52 1.73 -36.53 -6.17
CA ARG A 52 2.88 -36.09 -6.96
C ARG A 52 2.48 -35.85 -8.42
N PRO A 53 1.58 -34.90 -8.70
CA PRO A 53 1.19 -34.59 -10.07
C PRO A 53 2.40 -34.15 -10.88
N GLY A 54 2.74 -34.90 -11.93
CA GLY A 54 3.95 -34.71 -12.74
C GLY A 54 5.14 -35.61 -12.34
N GLY A 55 4.94 -36.57 -11.44
CA GLY A 55 5.95 -37.55 -11.05
C GLY A 55 7.07 -36.93 -10.19
N ILE A 56 8.31 -37.37 -10.39
CA ILE A 56 9.48 -36.97 -9.56
C ILE A 56 9.81 -35.47 -9.72
N VAL A 57 9.50 -34.89 -10.87
CA VAL A 57 9.76 -33.48 -11.21
C VAL A 57 8.54 -32.58 -10.91
N GLY A 58 7.41 -33.20 -10.54
CA GLY A 58 6.15 -32.53 -10.23
C GLY A 58 6.08 -31.94 -8.82
N VAL A 59 4.97 -31.26 -8.54
CA VAL A 59 4.69 -30.73 -7.20
C VAL A 59 4.44 -31.89 -6.25
N ASN A 60 5.12 -31.93 -5.10
CA ASN A 60 4.97 -32.98 -4.11
C ASN A 60 4.11 -32.52 -2.93
N PHE A 61 2.91 -33.08 -2.81
CA PHE A 61 1.95 -32.78 -1.76
C PHE A 61 2.01 -33.73 -0.55
N GLU A 62 2.90 -34.73 -0.54
CA GLU A 62 3.05 -35.63 0.63
C GLU A 62 3.41 -34.87 1.91
N LYS A 63 4.15 -33.76 1.79
CA LYS A 63 4.43 -32.87 2.92
C LYS A 63 3.16 -32.24 3.49
N ASP A 64 2.22 -31.86 2.63
CA ASP A 64 0.94 -31.30 3.07
C ASP A 64 0.08 -32.36 3.76
N VAL A 65 0.05 -33.59 3.24
CA VAL A 65 -0.59 -34.73 3.93
C VAL A 65 0.00 -34.95 5.33
N ALA A 66 1.32 -34.90 5.45
CA ALA A 66 1.99 -35.04 6.74
C ALA A 66 1.66 -33.88 7.69
N SER A 67 1.62 -32.64 7.20
CA SER A 67 1.22 -31.46 7.99
C SER A 67 -0.21 -31.59 8.49
N GLY A 68 -1.17 -31.93 7.64
CA GLY A 68 -2.57 -32.08 8.06
C GLY A 68 -2.80 -33.21 9.05
N SER A 69 -2.05 -34.31 8.93
CA SER A 69 -2.08 -35.39 9.92
C SER A 69 -1.54 -34.91 11.29
N ALA A 70 -0.48 -34.11 11.28
CA ALA A 70 0.13 -33.55 12.48
C ALA A 70 -0.77 -32.54 13.19
N ASP A 71 -1.43 -31.65 12.43
CA ASP A 71 -2.38 -30.66 12.96
C ASP A 71 -3.65 -31.34 13.51
N GLY A 72 -4.03 -32.47 12.90
CA GLY A 72 -4.98 -33.42 13.46
C GLY A 72 -6.44 -33.09 13.18
N TRP A 73 -7.34 -33.97 13.66
CA TRP A 73 -8.78 -33.88 13.43
C TRP A 73 -9.44 -32.64 14.05
N GLN A 74 -8.78 -31.99 15.01
CA GLN A 74 -9.27 -30.80 15.70
C GLN A 74 -9.52 -29.63 14.73
N ILE A 75 -8.87 -29.64 13.57
CA ILE A 75 -9.13 -28.70 12.48
C ILE A 75 -10.59 -28.76 12.01
N LEU A 76 -11.20 -29.96 12.01
CA LEU A 76 -12.60 -30.16 11.63
C LEU A 76 -13.57 -29.84 12.78
N ALA A 77 -13.14 -30.00 14.03
CA ALA A 77 -13.98 -29.84 15.21
C ALA A 77 -14.59 -28.44 15.38
N LYS A 78 -14.00 -27.42 14.71
CA LYS A 78 -14.54 -26.05 14.68
C LYS A 78 -15.88 -25.95 13.93
N PHE A 79 -16.10 -26.85 12.97
CA PHE A 79 -17.23 -26.79 12.03
C PHE A 79 -18.08 -28.07 12.06
N THR A 80 -17.58 -29.13 12.67
CA THR A 80 -18.23 -30.44 12.71
C THR A 80 -18.33 -30.92 14.16
N PRO A 81 -19.54 -31.28 14.64
CA PRO A 81 -19.71 -31.81 15.99
C PRO A 81 -19.06 -33.19 16.10
N LEU A 82 -18.38 -33.46 17.22
CA LEU A 82 -17.65 -34.71 17.51
C LEU A 82 -17.92 -35.20 18.95
N ASN A 83 -19.13 -34.94 19.44
CA ASN A 83 -19.55 -35.15 20.83
C ASN A 83 -20.07 -36.56 21.10
N SER A 84 -20.18 -37.41 20.07
CA SER A 84 -20.56 -38.81 20.20
C SER A 84 -19.88 -39.69 19.15
N ASP A 85 -19.89 -41.00 19.35
CA ASP A 85 -19.32 -41.95 18.39
C ASP A 85 -19.99 -41.85 17.02
N ALA A 86 -21.33 -41.71 17.02
CA ALA A 86 -22.11 -41.55 15.80
C ALA A 86 -21.71 -40.27 15.03
N GLU A 87 -21.53 -39.15 15.75
CA GLU A 87 -21.08 -37.90 15.15
C GLU A 87 -19.67 -38.01 14.55
N VAL A 88 -18.75 -38.73 15.20
CA VAL A 88 -17.39 -38.96 14.67
C VAL A 88 -17.44 -39.80 13.39
N VAL A 89 -18.23 -40.87 13.36
CA VAL A 89 -18.42 -41.69 12.14
C VAL A 89 -19.01 -40.85 11.01
N GLU A 90 -20.00 -40.03 11.31
CA GLU A 90 -20.66 -39.15 10.34
C GLU A 90 -19.69 -38.07 9.81
N ALA A 91 -18.80 -37.56 10.67
CA ALA A 91 -17.75 -36.63 10.27
C ALA A 91 -16.76 -37.26 9.27
N VAL A 92 -16.36 -38.52 9.49
CA VAL A 92 -15.54 -39.27 8.52
C VAL A 92 -16.30 -39.43 7.20
N ALA A 93 -17.58 -39.80 7.25
CA ALA A 93 -18.40 -39.97 6.04
C ALA A 93 -18.53 -38.66 5.24
N SER A 94 -18.83 -37.57 5.93
CA SER A 94 -18.98 -36.23 5.37
C SER A 94 -17.68 -35.73 4.75
N GLU A 95 -16.54 -35.95 5.43
CA GLU A 95 -15.23 -35.55 4.92
C GLU A 95 -14.82 -36.38 3.69
N ILE A 96 -15.12 -37.68 3.67
CA ILE A 96 -14.93 -38.51 2.47
C ILE A 96 -15.72 -37.93 1.30
N GLN A 97 -17.01 -37.65 1.49
CA GLN A 97 -17.86 -37.10 0.42
C GLN A 97 -17.36 -35.73 -0.07
N LEU A 98 -16.96 -34.86 0.86
CA LEU A 98 -16.44 -33.53 0.56
C LEU A 98 -15.15 -33.60 -0.26
N LEU A 99 -14.17 -34.39 0.18
CA LEU A 99 -12.88 -34.51 -0.51
C LEU A 99 -13.02 -35.22 -1.86
N ARG A 100 -13.92 -36.20 -1.98
CA ARG A 100 -14.24 -36.81 -3.27
C ARG A 100 -14.70 -35.76 -4.28
N GLU A 101 -15.62 -34.90 -3.86
CA GLU A 101 -16.17 -33.86 -4.72
C GLU A 101 -15.13 -32.77 -5.02
N ALA A 102 -14.40 -32.30 -4.01
CA ALA A 102 -13.35 -31.30 -4.16
C ALA A 102 -12.26 -31.76 -5.13
N ARG A 103 -11.92 -33.05 -5.15
CA ARG A 103 -10.93 -33.63 -6.07
C ARG A 103 -11.29 -33.43 -7.55
N THR A 104 -12.58 -33.33 -7.90
CA THR A 104 -13.02 -33.09 -9.29
C THR A 104 -12.54 -31.73 -9.82
N TYR A 105 -12.18 -30.80 -8.93
CA TYR A 105 -11.58 -29.50 -9.24
C TYR A 105 -10.05 -29.55 -9.33
N GLY A 106 -9.44 -30.72 -9.13
CA GLY A 106 -8.01 -30.99 -9.19
C GLY A 106 -7.38 -31.23 -7.81
N PRO A 107 -6.32 -32.06 -7.70
CA PRO A 107 -5.58 -32.22 -6.46
C PRO A 107 -4.78 -30.96 -6.15
N THR A 108 -5.05 -30.34 -5.01
CA THR A 108 -4.36 -29.15 -4.53
C THR A 108 -3.57 -29.43 -3.25
N SER A 109 -2.74 -28.46 -2.84
CA SER A 109 -2.02 -28.51 -1.56
C SER A 109 -2.99 -28.64 -0.37
N TYR A 110 -4.13 -27.94 -0.41
CA TYR A 110 -5.13 -28.03 0.64
C TYR A 110 -5.91 -29.35 0.63
N PHE A 111 -6.21 -29.89 -0.56
CA PHE A 111 -6.79 -31.24 -0.68
C PHE A 111 -5.90 -32.28 0.01
N ALA A 112 -4.60 -32.24 -0.26
CA ALA A 112 -3.63 -33.14 0.36
C ALA A 112 -3.52 -32.92 1.88
N TYR A 113 -3.50 -31.67 2.32
CA TYR A 113 -3.57 -31.32 3.74
C TYR A 113 -4.80 -31.94 4.42
N ARG A 114 -5.99 -31.80 3.81
CA ARG A 114 -7.24 -32.37 4.34
C ARG A 114 -7.28 -33.89 4.30
N MET A 115 -6.64 -34.54 3.32
CA MET A 115 -6.41 -36.00 3.35
C MET A 115 -5.59 -36.42 4.58
N GLY A 116 -4.60 -35.61 4.97
CA GLY A 116 -3.86 -35.75 6.23
C GLY A 116 -4.76 -35.64 7.46
N VAL A 117 -5.57 -34.60 7.53
CA VAL A 117 -6.55 -34.37 8.63
C VAL A 117 -7.53 -35.56 8.74
N LEU A 118 -8.07 -36.03 7.61
CA LEU A 118 -8.95 -37.21 7.54
C LEU A 118 -8.23 -38.48 8.02
N SER A 119 -6.94 -38.63 7.73
CA SER A 119 -6.15 -39.75 8.26
C SER A 119 -6.04 -39.71 9.78
N SER A 120 -5.90 -38.51 10.36
CA SER A 120 -5.89 -38.32 11.81
C SER A 120 -7.23 -38.69 12.42
N LEU A 121 -8.34 -38.15 11.90
CA LEU A 121 -9.69 -38.49 12.34
C LEU A 121 -9.95 -40.00 12.29
N THR A 122 -9.57 -40.64 11.18
CA THR A 122 -9.75 -42.08 10.96
C THR A 122 -8.85 -42.93 11.86
N ALA A 123 -7.60 -42.53 12.08
CA ALA A 123 -6.71 -43.27 12.98
C ALA A 123 -7.22 -43.22 14.43
N HIS A 124 -7.79 -42.08 14.84
CA HIS A 124 -8.33 -41.89 16.19
C HIS A 124 -9.56 -42.75 16.45
N ILE A 125 -10.48 -42.85 15.49
CA ILE A 125 -11.67 -43.71 15.64
C ILE A 125 -11.31 -45.20 15.73
N MET A 126 -10.14 -45.60 15.23
CA MET A 126 -9.63 -46.99 15.23
C MET A 126 -8.79 -47.38 16.45
N MET A 127 -8.77 -46.54 17.49
CA MET A 127 -8.04 -46.81 18.72
C MET A 127 -9.02 -46.83 19.90
N PRO A 128 -9.03 -47.89 20.75
CA PRO A 128 -9.82 -47.87 21.97
C PRO A 128 -9.34 -46.76 22.92
N TYR A 129 -10.24 -45.87 23.32
CA TYR A 129 -9.94 -44.58 23.98
C TYR A 129 -9.45 -43.46 23.06
N GLY A 130 -9.64 -43.59 21.73
CA GLY A 130 -9.25 -42.53 20.81
C GLY A 130 -10.17 -41.32 20.89
N PHE A 131 -11.47 -41.55 20.75
CA PHE A 131 -12.50 -40.58 21.15
C PHE A 131 -13.10 -40.95 22.50
N VAL A 132 -13.19 -39.95 23.37
CA VAL A 132 -13.60 -40.07 24.76
C VAL A 132 -14.40 -38.84 25.17
N TRP A 133 -15.47 -39.07 25.92
CA TRP A 133 -16.43 -38.01 26.30
C TRP A 133 -16.62 -37.90 27.82
N THR A 134 -16.03 -38.82 28.60
CA THR A 134 -16.07 -38.80 30.07
C THR A 134 -14.69 -38.46 30.63
N ALA A 135 -14.64 -37.85 31.82
CA ALA A 135 -13.39 -37.49 32.48
C ALA A 135 -12.51 -38.72 32.80
N GLU A 136 -13.14 -39.84 33.19
CA GLU A 136 -12.43 -41.11 33.43
C GLU A 136 -11.76 -41.64 32.16
N ASP A 137 -12.48 -41.64 31.04
CA ASP A 137 -11.93 -42.08 29.76
C ASP A 137 -10.83 -41.13 29.24
N GLN A 138 -10.90 -39.83 29.56
CA GLN A 138 -9.85 -38.86 29.22
C GLN A 138 -8.54 -39.15 29.94
N GLU A 139 -8.60 -39.48 31.23
CA GLU A 139 -7.39 -39.88 31.97
C GLU A 139 -6.82 -41.20 31.43
N MET A 140 -7.69 -42.18 31.15
CA MET A 140 -7.29 -43.45 30.56
C MET A 140 -6.62 -43.26 29.19
N ARG A 141 -7.21 -42.42 28.32
CA ARG A 141 -6.61 -42.06 27.03
C ARG A 141 -5.19 -41.55 27.20
N ARG A 142 -4.96 -40.60 28.11
CA ARG A 142 -3.61 -40.03 28.31
C ARG A 142 -2.57 -41.11 28.65
N LYS A 143 -2.92 -42.05 29.52
CA LYS A 143 -2.05 -43.18 29.91
C LYS A 143 -1.77 -44.11 28.72
N VAL A 144 -2.83 -44.54 28.02
CA VAL A 144 -2.73 -45.44 26.86
C VAL A 144 -1.90 -44.82 25.74
N VAL A 145 -2.16 -43.56 25.39
CA VAL A 145 -1.45 -42.83 24.31
C VAL A 145 0.03 -42.70 24.63
N THR A 146 0.36 -42.34 25.87
CA THR A 146 1.77 -42.20 26.31
C THR A 146 2.53 -43.52 26.17
N ASP A 147 1.92 -44.61 26.61
CA ASP A 147 2.54 -45.93 26.51
C ASP A 147 2.69 -46.40 25.06
N LEU A 148 1.67 -46.19 24.21
CA LEU A 148 1.75 -46.55 22.78
C LEU A 148 2.82 -45.75 22.04
N GLU A 149 2.95 -44.45 22.33
CA GLU A 149 3.94 -43.56 21.71
C GLU A 149 5.39 -43.98 22.05
N GLN A 150 5.63 -44.54 23.24
CA GLN A 150 6.94 -45.09 23.62
C GLN A 150 7.28 -46.38 22.87
N GLN A 151 6.28 -47.11 22.41
CA GLN A 151 6.43 -48.46 21.86
C GLN A 151 6.27 -48.51 20.35
N VAL A 152 5.88 -47.41 19.70
CA VAL A 152 5.56 -47.40 18.27
C VAL A 152 6.72 -47.81 17.37
N ASP A 153 7.96 -47.53 17.76
CA ASP A 153 9.16 -47.93 17.00
C ASP A 153 9.36 -49.45 16.97
N SER A 154 8.72 -50.19 17.90
CA SER A 154 8.73 -51.65 17.93
C SER A 154 7.64 -52.29 17.06
N PHE A 155 6.70 -51.49 16.54
CA PHE A 155 5.58 -52.01 15.76
C PHE A 155 6.03 -52.37 14.35
N HIS A 156 5.81 -53.63 13.98
CA HIS A 156 6.12 -54.13 12.66
C HIS A 156 4.87 -54.08 11.79
N PHE A 157 4.94 -53.32 10.70
CA PHE A 157 3.88 -53.26 9.71
C PHE A 157 4.25 -54.10 8.48
N ARG A 158 3.28 -54.90 8.02
CA ARG A 158 3.28 -55.54 6.70
C ARG A 158 1.91 -55.32 6.11
N VAL A 159 1.83 -55.00 4.81
CA VAL A 159 0.56 -54.78 4.12
C VAL A 159 -0.31 -56.04 4.25
N PRO A 160 -1.38 -56.05 5.07
CA PRO A 160 -2.04 -57.32 5.42
C PRO A 160 -3.03 -57.79 4.36
N LYS A 161 -3.67 -56.86 3.63
CA LYS A 161 -4.65 -57.18 2.57
C LYS A 161 -4.25 -56.58 1.22
N LYS A 162 -4.42 -57.36 0.14
CA LYS A 162 -4.13 -56.95 -1.24
C LYS A 162 -5.18 -56.00 -1.84
N ASN A 163 -6.45 -56.17 -1.49
CA ASN A 163 -7.54 -55.34 -2.00
C ASN A 163 -7.99 -54.34 -0.93
N ARG A 164 -8.31 -53.12 -1.36
CA ARG A 164 -8.85 -52.06 -0.51
C ARG A 164 -10.37 -52.09 -0.48
N ASP A 165 -10.94 -51.80 0.67
CA ASP A 165 -12.39 -51.71 0.82
C ASP A 165 -12.88 -50.35 0.26
N PHE A 166 -14.05 -50.36 -0.38
CA PHE A 166 -14.75 -49.14 -0.75
C PHE A 166 -15.89 -48.88 0.25
N ILE A 167 -15.81 -47.77 0.96
CA ILE A 167 -16.74 -47.47 2.05
C ILE A 167 -18.04 -46.91 1.47
N ARG A 168 -19.08 -47.76 1.41
CA ARG A 168 -20.43 -47.38 0.97
C ARG A 168 -21.27 -46.78 2.10
N ASN A 169 -21.11 -47.32 3.30
CA ASN A 169 -21.78 -46.86 4.51
C ASN A 169 -20.76 -46.85 5.65
N ALA A 170 -20.44 -45.65 6.15
CA ALA A 170 -19.45 -45.50 7.21
C ALA A 170 -19.89 -46.17 8.52
N GLY A 171 -21.18 -46.08 8.87
CA GLY A 171 -21.76 -46.73 10.06
C GLY A 171 -21.48 -48.24 10.10
N THR A 172 -21.91 -48.96 9.06
CA THR A 172 -21.69 -50.41 8.94
C THR A 172 -20.20 -50.74 8.91
N PHE A 173 -19.42 -50.02 8.11
CA PHE A 173 -17.98 -50.24 7.97
C PHE A 173 -17.22 -50.11 9.30
N PHE A 174 -17.47 -49.03 10.04
CA PHE A 174 -16.82 -48.80 11.33
C PHE A 174 -17.39 -49.69 12.44
N GLN A 175 -18.65 -50.10 12.38
CA GLN A 175 -19.21 -51.08 13.31
C GLN A 175 -18.52 -52.45 13.16
N GLU A 176 -18.30 -52.92 11.94
CA GLU A 176 -17.62 -54.18 11.66
C GLU A 176 -16.14 -54.14 12.10
N LYS A 177 -15.41 -53.08 11.73
CA LYS A 177 -13.97 -52.94 12.06
C LYS A 177 -13.71 -52.73 13.55
N ARG A 178 -14.72 -52.30 14.32
CA ARG A 178 -14.65 -51.97 15.75
C ARG A 178 -15.51 -52.89 16.63
N SER A 179 -15.95 -54.03 16.13
CA SER A 179 -16.89 -54.94 16.81
C SER A 179 -16.49 -55.33 18.25
N SER A 180 -15.19 -55.47 18.53
CA SER A 180 -14.66 -55.81 19.87
C SER A 180 -14.23 -54.61 20.72
N PHE A 181 -14.38 -53.36 20.27
CA PHE A 181 -13.79 -52.19 20.94
C PHE A 181 -14.32 -51.96 22.36
N ALA A 182 -15.59 -52.28 22.61
CA ALA A 182 -16.17 -52.14 23.93
C ALA A 182 -15.54 -53.12 24.94
N GLU A 183 -15.24 -54.33 24.51
CA GLU A 183 -14.56 -55.36 25.33
C GLU A 183 -13.10 -55.01 25.51
N ASP A 184 -12.43 -54.58 24.44
CA ASP A 184 -11.05 -54.11 24.46
C ASP A 184 -10.85 -52.96 25.46
N LYS A 185 -11.74 -51.96 25.46
CA LYS A 185 -11.72 -50.86 26.45
C LYS A 185 -11.75 -51.40 27.88
N ARG A 186 -12.63 -52.36 28.18
CA ARG A 186 -12.74 -52.96 29.52
C ARG A 186 -11.48 -53.69 29.94
N LEU A 187 -10.87 -54.47 29.03
CA LEU A 187 -9.62 -55.19 29.30
C LEU A 187 -8.45 -54.24 29.53
N ILE A 188 -8.32 -53.19 28.71
CA ILE A 188 -7.30 -52.15 28.88
C ILE A 188 -7.49 -51.48 30.25
N ALA A 189 -8.68 -50.97 30.56
CA ALA A 189 -8.91 -50.30 31.84
C ALA A 189 -8.68 -51.22 33.05
N HIS A 190 -8.97 -52.51 32.93
CA HIS A 190 -8.67 -53.49 33.97
C HIS A 190 -7.15 -53.61 34.19
N ASP A 191 -6.37 -53.77 33.12
CA ASP A 191 -4.92 -53.94 33.20
C ASP A 191 -4.19 -52.69 33.74
N TYR A 192 -4.67 -51.49 33.42
CA TYR A 192 -4.17 -50.26 34.06
C TYR A 192 -4.54 -50.17 35.54
N ARG A 193 -5.71 -50.66 35.95
CA ARG A 193 -6.11 -50.68 37.37
C ARG A 193 -5.28 -51.63 38.21
N ILE A 194 -4.90 -52.79 37.66
CA ILE A 194 -4.08 -53.79 38.38
C ILE A 194 -2.56 -53.58 38.20
N GLY A 195 -2.14 -52.47 37.58
CA GLY A 195 -0.73 -52.09 37.43
C GLY A 195 0.04 -52.83 36.33
N LYS A 196 -0.64 -53.57 35.44
CA LYS A 196 0.01 -54.19 34.27
C LYS A 196 0.30 -53.16 33.18
N ASN A 197 -0.52 -52.11 33.07
CA ASN A 197 -0.40 -51.03 32.08
C ASN A 197 -0.18 -51.59 30.66
N TYR A 198 0.75 -51.01 29.88
CA TYR A 198 1.14 -51.51 28.56
C TYR A 198 1.45 -53.01 28.50
N ASN A 199 2.08 -53.57 29.53
CA ASN A 199 2.52 -54.98 29.55
C ASN A 199 1.36 -55.99 29.63
N GLY A 200 0.13 -55.51 29.82
CA GLY A 200 -1.10 -56.30 29.70
C GLY A 200 -1.57 -56.42 28.25
N TYR A 201 -2.86 -56.19 28.04
CA TYR A 201 -3.54 -56.34 26.75
C TYR A 201 -2.90 -55.51 25.62
N LEU A 202 -2.44 -54.29 25.91
CA LEU A 202 -1.85 -53.38 24.91
C LEU A 202 -0.53 -53.87 24.31
N LYS A 203 0.20 -54.77 24.97
CA LYS A 203 1.46 -55.31 24.43
C LYS A 203 1.27 -56.00 23.09
N GLN A 204 0.15 -56.70 22.91
CA GLN A 204 -0.24 -57.32 21.65
C GLN A 204 -1.28 -56.49 20.90
N GLY A 205 -2.25 -55.91 21.63
CA GLY A 205 -3.31 -55.10 21.05
C GLY A 205 -2.80 -53.83 20.35
N GLY A 206 -1.77 -53.18 20.91
CA GLY A 206 -1.22 -51.92 20.38
C GLY A 206 -0.76 -52.01 18.92
N GLN A 207 0.03 -53.04 18.58
CA GLN A 207 0.45 -53.27 17.19
C GLN A 207 -0.75 -53.62 16.29
N ALA A 208 -1.72 -54.39 16.80
CA ALA A 208 -2.92 -54.74 16.04
C ALA A 208 -3.79 -53.50 15.73
N TYR A 209 -3.96 -52.57 16.69
CA TYR A 209 -4.65 -51.30 16.45
C TYR A 209 -3.90 -50.41 15.49
N PHE A 210 -2.57 -50.36 15.60
CA PHE A 210 -1.73 -49.59 14.68
C PHE A 210 -1.89 -50.09 13.23
N ILE A 211 -1.78 -51.41 13.01
CA ILE A 211 -1.98 -52.01 11.68
C ILE A 211 -3.40 -51.71 11.17
N ARG A 212 -4.42 -51.89 12.02
CA ARG A 212 -5.82 -51.65 11.64
C ARG A 212 -6.09 -50.18 11.32
N ALA A 213 -5.48 -49.25 12.03
CA ALA A 213 -5.55 -47.83 11.75
C ALA A 213 -4.96 -47.51 10.36
N VAL A 214 -3.75 -48.04 10.05
CA VAL A 214 -3.15 -47.90 8.71
C VAL A 214 -4.05 -48.46 7.61
N GLU A 215 -4.60 -49.65 7.82
CA GLU A 215 -5.52 -50.26 6.83
C GLU A 215 -6.77 -49.41 6.61
N THR A 216 -7.35 -48.91 7.69
CA THR A 216 -8.61 -48.16 7.63
C THR A 216 -8.40 -46.79 7.01
N VAL A 217 -7.30 -46.12 7.32
CA VAL A 217 -6.90 -44.87 6.63
C VAL A 217 -6.72 -45.14 5.14
N ALA A 218 -6.05 -46.23 4.76
CA ALA A 218 -5.89 -46.60 3.36
C ALA A 218 -7.24 -46.90 2.67
N ASP A 219 -8.20 -47.56 3.33
CA ASP A 219 -9.55 -47.81 2.81
C ASP A 219 -10.34 -46.49 2.64
N VAL A 220 -10.24 -45.58 3.61
CA VAL A 220 -10.85 -44.24 3.56
C VAL A 220 -10.29 -43.41 2.40
N TRP A 221 -8.97 -43.35 2.27
CA TRP A 221 -8.32 -42.65 1.17
C TRP A 221 -8.59 -43.32 -0.17
N ASN A 222 -8.58 -44.65 -0.26
CA ASN A 222 -9.00 -45.38 -1.46
C ASN A 222 -10.42 -44.98 -1.86
N THR A 223 -11.33 -44.88 -0.88
CA THR A 223 -12.68 -44.40 -1.14
C THR A 223 -12.62 -42.99 -1.72
N VAL A 224 -11.88 -42.04 -1.15
CA VAL A 224 -11.76 -40.69 -1.71
C VAL A 224 -11.20 -40.67 -3.15
N LEU A 225 -10.20 -41.51 -3.44
CA LEU A 225 -9.44 -41.49 -4.68
C LEU A 225 -10.01 -42.36 -5.81
N GLN A 226 -11.01 -43.19 -5.55
CA GLN A 226 -11.63 -44.01 -6.59
C GLN A 226 -12.42 -43.16 -7.60
N HIS A 227 -12.41 -43.57 -8.87
CA HIS A 227 -13.00 -42.83 -10.01
C HIS A 227 -14.53 -42.62 -9.92
N GLU A 228 -15.03 -41.55 -10.55
CA GLU A 228 -16.44 -41.15 -10.53
C GLU A 228 -17.44 -42.19 -11.06
N ASP A 229 -17.04 -43.03 -12.02
CA ASP A 229 -17.92 -44.09 -12.55
C ASP A 229 -18.35 -45.08 -11.45
N THR A 230 -17.49 -45.25 -10.44
CA THR A 230 -17.78 -46.05 -9.26
C THR A 230 -18.82 -45.37 -8.36
N VAL A 231 -18.84 -44.04 -8.31
CA VAL A 231 -19.78 -43.23 -7.51
C VAL A 231 -21.19 -43.32 -8.07
N ARG A 232 -21.32 -43.14 -9.39
CA ARG A 232 -22.63 -43.23 -10.08
C ARG A 232 -23.23 -44.62 -9.96
N ALA A 233 -22.39 -45.65 -10.01
CA ALA A 233 -22.83 -47.04 -9.83
C ALA A 233 -23.34 -47.35 -8.40
N PHE A 234 -22.91 -46.59 -7.38
CA PHE A 234 -23.25 -46.84 -5.98
C PHE A 234 -24.17 -45.79 -5.34
N GLY A 235 -24.57 -44.75 -6.07
CA GLY A 235 -25.59 -43.79 -5.61
C GLY A 235 -25.19 -42.98 -4.37
N LEU A 236 -23.89 -42.70 -4.19
CA LEU A 236 -23.44 -41.83 -3.10
C LEU A 236 -23.93 -40.39 -3.32
N SER A 237 -24.44 -39.75 -2.26
CA SER A 237 -24.89 -38.37 -2.30
C SER A 237 -23.70 -37.40 -2.44
N ARG A 238 -23.91 -36.33 -3.23
CA ARG A 238 -22.96 -35.21 -3.33
C ARG A 238 -23.06 -34.33 -2.08
N PRO A 239 -21.96 -33.75 -1.58
CA PRO A 239 -22.04 -32.73 -0.53
C PRO A 239 -22.88 -31.54 -0.99
N SER A 240 -23.43 -30.79 -0.02
CA SER A 240 -24.14 -29.55 -0.35
C SER A 240 -23.19 -28.52 -0.98
N ASP A 241 -23.72 -27.67 -1.87
CA ASP A 241 -22.94 -26.58 -2.46
C ASP A 241 -22.36 -25.65 -1.38
N ARG A 242 -23.06 -25.48 -0.25
CA ARG A 242 -22.55 -24.75 0.92
C ARG A 242 -21.31 -25.40 1.53
N SER A 243 -21.31 -26.71 1.72
CA SER A 243 -20.15 -27.44 2.24
C SER A 243 -18.94 -27.31 1.32
N LEU A 244 -19.17 -27.38 0.00
CA LEU A 244 -18.13 -27.26 -1.01
C LEU A 244 -17.61 -25.81 -1.13
N ALA A 245 -18.49 -24.81 -1.03
CA ALA A 245 -18.10 -23.41 -1.00
C ALA A 245 -17.20 -23.10 0.20
N TRP A 246 -17.57 -23.56 1.40
CA TRP A 246 -16.74 -23.38 2.60
C TRP A 246 -15.41 -24.15 2.54
N TYR A 247 -15.37 -25.29 1.85
CA TYR A 247 -14.10 -25.96 1.56
C TYR A 247 -13.17 -25.03 0.76
N PHE A 248 -13.65 -24.40 -0.30
CA PHE A 248 -12.84 -23.46 -1.10
C PHE A 248 -12.46 -22.19 -0.33
N VAL A 249 -13.34 -21.69 0.54
CA VAL A 249 -12.99 -20.57 1.44
C VAL A 249 -11.81 -20.94 2.33
N GLN A 250 -11.86 -22.09 2.98
CA GLN A 250 -10.77 -22.56 3.84
C GLN A 250 -9.50 -22.90 3.04
N GLU A 251 -9.65 -23.35 1.80
CA GLU A 251 -8.52 -23.55 0.90
C GLU A 251 -7.82 -22.24 0.58
N MET A 252 -8.58 -21.18 0.25
CA MET A 252 -8.01 -19.85 0.05
C MET A 252 -7.30 -19.34 1.31
N GLU A 253 -7.89 -19.57 2.50
CA GLU A 253 -7.26 -19.22 3.78
C GLU A 253 -5.94 -19.95 3.99
N TYR A 254 -5.89 -21.26 3.74
CA TYR A 254 -4.66 -22.04 3.82
C TYR A 254 -3.60 -21.53 2.83
N LEU A 255 -4.00 -21.28 1.58
CA LEU A 255 -3.10 -20.79 0.54
C LEU A 255 -2.56 -19.40 0.84
N LEU A 256 -3.36 -18.53 1.44
CA LEU A 256 -2.96 -17.18 1.82
C LEU A 256 -2.06 -17.20 3.06
N ASN A 257 -2.51 -17.85 4.14
CA ASN A 257 -1.85 -17.74 5.45
C ASN A 257 -0.69 -18.72 5.65
N VAL A 258 -0.72 -19.89 5.00
CA VAL A 258 0.30 -20.94 5.18
C VAL A 258 1.25 -21.01 3.98
N LYS A 259 0.74 -20.79 2.76
CA LYS A 259 1.53 -20.88 1.53
C LYS A 259 1.97 -19.53 0.97
N ASP A 260 1.41 -18.43 1.45
CA ASP A 260 1.68 -17.08 0.94
C ASP A 260 1.55 -16.99 -0.59
N ASN A 261 0.50 -17.61 -1.14
CA ASN A 261 0.37 -17.84 -2.59
C ASN A 261 -0.94 -17.28 -3.15
N MET A 262 -0.96 -15.96 -3.36
CA MET A 262 -2.14 -15.26 -3.89
C MET A 262 -2.55 -15.73 -5.30
N THR A 263 -1.61 -16.18 -6.13
CA THR A 263 -1.91 -16.70 -7.47
C THR A 263 -2.78 -17.96 -7.40
N GLN A 264 -2.51 -18.87 -6.46
CA GLN A 264 -3.37 -20.04 -6.26
C GLN A 264 -4.70 -19.68 -5.62
N VAL A 265 -4.74 -18.67 -4.73
CA VAL A 265 -6.00 -18.15 -4.18
C VAL A 265 -6.94 -17.71 -5.29
N GLU A 266 -6.45 -17.02 -6.33
CA GLU A 266 -7.27 -16.61 -7.48
C GLU A 266 -7.84 -17.77 -8.29
N ILE A 267 -7.08 -18.86 -8.43
CA ILE A 267 -7.53 -20.06 -9.13
C ILE A 267 -8.65 -20.72 -8.33
N VAL A 268 -8.48 -20.86 -7.02
CA VAL A 268 -9.47 -21.45 -6.12
C VAL A 268 -10.72 -20.57 -6.01
N TYR A 269 -10.56 -19.26 -6.01
CA TYR A 269 -11.68 -18.32 -6.00
C TYR A 269 -12.64 -18.53 -7.19
N LYS A 270 -12.12 -18.85 -8.38
CA LYS A 270 -12.96 -19.22 -9.54
C LYS A 270 -13.75 -20.52 -9.34
N ASN A 271 -13.27 -21.43 -8.49
CA ASN A 271 -14.01 -22.63 -8.13
C ASN A 271 -15.09 -22.31 -7.11
N PHE A 272 -14.79 -21.45 -6.13
CA PHE A 272 -15.78 -20.90 -5.20
C PHE A 272 -16.93 -20.22 -5.96
N GLU A 273 -16.67 -19.37 -6.95
CA GLU A 273 -17.73 -18.68 -7.72
C GLU A 273 -18.74 -19.62 -8.40
N LYS A 274 -18.34 -20.87 -8.71
CA LYS A 274 -19.23 -21.85 -9.34
C LYS A 274 -20.24 -22.46 -8.37
N VAL A 275 -19.96 -22.45 -7.06
CA VAL A 275 -20.73 -23.18 -6.04
C VAL A 275 -21.21 -22.28 -4.90
N GLY A 276 -20.56 -21.14 -4.68
CA GLY A 276 -20.80 -20.18 -3.59
C GLY A 276 -21.73 -19.04 -3.96
N VAL A 277 -22.55 -19.19 -5.01
CA VAL A 277 -23.45 -18.12 -5.50
C VAL A 277 -24.44 -17.73 -4.39
N GLY A 278 -24.46 -16.44 -4.03
CA GLY A 278 -25.40 -15.90 -3.04
C GLY A 278 -25.04 -16.18 -1.57
N MET A 279 -23.82 -16.64 -1.28
CA MET A 279 -23.37 -16.89 0.10
C MET A 279 -22.66 -15.65 0.67
N THR A 280 -23.45 -14.68 1.15
CA THR A 280 -22.94 -13.40 1.68
C THR A 280 -21.98 -13.58 2.86
N ASP A 281 -22.20 -14.59 3.70
CA ASP A 281 -21.34 -14.95 4.84
C ASP A 281 -19.96 -15.45 4.40
N ALA A 282 -19.91 -16.26 3.34
CA ALA A 282 -18.66 -16.72 2.76
C ALA A 282 -17.90 -15.57 2.08
N MET A 283 -18.60 -14.70 1.35
CA MET A 283 -18.01 -13.53 0.70
C MET A 283 -17.45 -12.53 1.71
N GLU A 284 -18.17 -12.29 2.81
CA GLU A 284 -17.68 -11.48 3.92
C GLU A 284 -16.38 -12.04 4.48
N TYR A 285 -16.32 -13.35 4.75
CA TYR A 285 -15.13 -14.00 5.29
C TYR A 285 -13.93 -13.93 4.33
N ILE A 286 -14.17 -14.12 3.02
CA ILE A 286 -13.14 -13.93 1.99
C ILE A 286 -12.65 -12.48 2.02
N GLY A 287 -13.57 -11.51 2.11
CA GLY A 287 -13.25 -10.09 2.21
C GLY A 287 -12.37 -9.78 3.42
N ASP A 288 -12.72 -10.31 4.59
CA ASP A 288 -11.96 -10.13 5.84
C ASP A 288 -10.53 -10.67 5.73
N MET A 289 -10.41 -11.88 5.20
CA MET A 289 -9.12 -12.54 4.99
C MET A 289 -8.23 -11.76 4.02
N LEU A 290 -8.78 -11.26 2.91
CA LEU A 290 -8.02 -10.47 1.93
C LEU A 290 -7.67 -9.07 2.46
N TYR A 291 -8.57 -8.44 3.23
CA TYR A 291 -8.36 -7.13 3.83
C TYR A 291 -7.26 -7.15 4.91
N ALA A 292 -7.14 -8.24 5.64
CA ALA A 292 -6.08 -8.43 6.64
C ALA A 292 -4.69 -8.59 5.99
N TYR A 293 -4.61 -8.91 4.69
CA TYR A 293 -3.35 -9.16 4.01
C TYR A 293 -2.52 -7.87 3.83
N PRO A 294 -1.18 -7.88 4.00
CA PRO A 294 -0.38 -6.64 4.02
C PRO A 294 -0.40 -5.82 2.73
N GLN A 295 -0.50 -6.48 1.58
CA GLN A 295 -0.39 -5.83 0.27
C GLN A 295 -1.65 -5.02 -0.10
N LYS A 296 -1.51 -3.71 -0.36
CA LYS A 296 -2.62 -2.80 -0.66
C LYS A 296 -3.56 -3.31 -1.78
N SER A 297 -3.02 -3.87 -2.85
CA SER A 297 -3.84 -4.41 -3.95
C SER A 297 -4.71 -5.59 -3.53
N VAL A 298 -4.23 -6.44 -2.61
CA VAL A 298 -5.02 -7.57 -2.07
C VAL A 298 -6.08 -7.04 -1.10
N LYS A 299 -5.74 -6.04 -0.28
CA LYS A 299 -6.72 -5.38 0.60
C LYS A 299 -7.90 -4.82 -0.17
N LEU A 300 -7.64 -4.10 -1.27
CA LEU A 300 -8.68 -3.53 -2.12
C LEU A 300 -9.57 -4.60 -2.77
N ARG A 301 -9.03 -5.81 -3.01
CA ARG A 301 -9.86 -6.95 -3.41
C ARG A 301 -10.77 -7.41 -2.28
N GLY A 302 -10.30 -7.41 -1.04
CA GLY A 302 -11.14 -7.68 0.13
C GLY A 302 -12.32 -6.70 0.24
N VAL A 303 -12.06 -5.41 0.01
CA VAL A 303 -13.10 -4.37 -0.07
C VAL A 303 -14.11 -4.67 -1.18
N ALA A 304 -13.65 -5.07 -2.37
CA ALA A 304 -14.53 -5.45 -3.47
C ALA A 304 -15.42 -6.65 -3.14
N GLU A 305 -14.93 -7.63 -2.37
CA GLU A 305 -15.76 -8.76 -1.91
C GLU A 305 -16.82 -8.32 -0.91
N TRP A 306 -16.47 -7.42 0.03
CA TRP A 306 -17.47 -6.81 0.91
C TRP A 306 -18.53 -6.03 0.14
N GLN A 307 -18.16 -5.29 -0.90
CA GLN A 307 -19.10 -4.56 -1.77
C GLN A 307 -20.06 -5.52 -2.48
N LYS A 308 -19.54 -6.59 -3.11
CA LYS A 308 -20.39 -7.62 -3.72
C LYS A 308 -21.38 -8.21 -2.72
N ALA A 309 -20.91 -8.54 -1.52
CA ALA A 309 -21.77 -9.08 -0.46
C ALA A 309 -22.83 -8.05 0.00
N PHE A 310 -22.46 -6.78 0.12
CA PHE A 310 -23.36 -5.69 0.49
C PHE A 310 -24.46 -5.47 -0.57
N ASP A 311 -24.09 -5.52 -1.86
CA ASP A 311 -25.00 -5.31 -2.98
C ASP A 311 -26.02 -6.44 -3.16
N MET A 312 -25.68 -7.66 -2.73
CA MET A 312 -26.64 -8.78 -2.67
C MET A 312 -27.75 -8.55 -1.63
N GLY A 313 -27.53 -7.68 -0.65
CA GLY A 313 -28.46 -7.40 0.43
C GLY A 313 -28.57 -8.53 1.47
N GLY A 314 -29.68 -8.56 2.20
CA GLY A 314 -29.94 -9.57 3.23
C GLY A 314 -29.66 -9.08 4.66
N LYS A 315 -29.62 -10.03 5.60
CA LYS A 315 -29.55 -9.76 7.05
C LYS A 315 -28.23 -9.11 7.50
N ASP A 316 -27.14 -9.38 6.78
CA ASP A 316 -25.79 -8.93 7.15
C ASP A 316 -25.43 -7.57 6.49
N ARG A 317 -26.35 -6.99 5.71
CA ARG A 317 -26.10 -5.74 4.96
C ARG A 317 -25.68 -4.57 5.83
N LEU A 318 -26.30 -4.40 7.00
CA LEU A 318 -25.94 -3.31 7.92
C LEU A 318 -24.52 -3.47 8.46
N HIS A 319 -24.15 -4.70 8.80
CA HIS A 319 -22.81 -5.03 9.29
C HIS A 319 -21.74 -4.83 8.20
N LEU A 320 -22.00 -5.31 6.98
CA LEU A 320 -21.14 -5.05 5.81
C LEU A 320 -21.03 -3.56 5.48
N GLY A 321 -22.14 -2.81 5.59
CA GLY A 321 -22.15 -1.35 5.42
C GLY A 321 -21.24 -0.65 6.44
N SER A 322 -21.26 -1.09 7.70
CA SER A 322 -20.37 -0.59 8.74
C SER A 322 -18.89 -0.89 8.44
N LYS A 323 -18.55 -2.09 7.95
CA LYS A 323 -17.19 -2.45 7.53
C LYS A 323 -16.69 -1.57 6.37
N LEU A 324 -17.51 -1.40 5.34
CA LEU A 324 -17.20 -0.54 4.19
C LEU A 324 -17.07 0.92 4.62
N SER A 325 -17.97 1.40 5.48
CA SER A 325 -17.89 2.74 6.06
C SER A 325 -16.58 2.95 6.82
N ALA A 326 -16.17 1.99 7.66
CA ALA A 326 -14.92 2.06 8.39
C ALA A 326 -13.69 2.13 7.48
N HIS A 327 -13.68 1.37 6.38
CA HIS A 327 -12.61 1.43 5.38
C HIS A 327 -12.49 2.82 4.76
N TYR A 328 -13.60 3.37 4.25
CA TYR A 328 -13.61 4.68 3.61
C TYR A 328 -13.38 5.84 4.58
N MET A 329 -13.79 5.69 5.85
CA MET A 329 -13.39 6.62 6.91
C MET A 329 -11.88 6.66 7.09
N GLN A 330 -11.22 5.49 7.08
CA GLN A 330 -9.77 5.42 7.18
C GLN A 330 -9.11 6.08 5.96
N GLU A 331 -9.56 5.74 4.75
CA GLU A 331 -9.04 6.34 3.52
C GLU A 331 -9.21 7.87 3.49
N GLY A 332 -10.37 8.38 3.90
CA GLY A 332 -10.61 9.81 4.00
C GLY A 332 -9.70 10.50 5.02
N ASN A 333 -9.47 9.88 6.18
CA ASN A 333 -8.54 10.40 7.19
C ASN A 333 -7.09 10.40 6.69
N ASP A 334 -6.67 9.38 5.94
CA ASP A 334 -5.33 9.31 5.36
C ASP A 334 -5.11 10.45 4.35
N TYR A 335 -6.10 10.72 3.47
CA TYR A 335 -6.04 11.87 2.55
C TYR A 335 -6.08 13.21 3.29
N LEU A 336 -6.91 13.35 4.32
CA LEU A 336 -6.99 14.57 5.12
C LEU A 336 -5.67 14.85 5.86
N ALA A 337 -5.01 13.81 6.37
CA ALA A 337 -3.71 13.92 7.00
C ALA A 337 -2.61 14.30 6.00
N HIS A 338 -2.66 13.78 4.77
CA HIS A 338 -1.74 14.14 3.69
C HIS A 338 -1.95 15.59 3.24
N ALA A 339 -3.20 16.05 3.16
CA ALA A 339 -3.54 17.44 2.81
C ALA A 339 -2.95 18.49 3.79
N ALA A 340 -2.60 18.08 5.01
CA ALA A 340 -1.97 18.95 6.01
C ALA A 340 -0.43 19.01 5.88
N GLN A 341 0.17 18.25 4.97
CA GLN A 341 1.63 18.21 4.78
C GLN A 341 2.11 19.26 3.75
N PRO A 342 3.39 19.68 3.82
CA PRO A 342 3.95 20.63 2.85
C PRO A 342 3.96 20.15 1.39
N ASP A 343 3.86 18.84 1.17
CA ASP A 343 3.80 18.17 -0.13
C ASP A 343 2.38 17.74 -0.53
N ALA A 344 1.36 18.29 0.13
CA ALA A 344 -0.04 18.05 -0.18
C ALA A 344 -0.34 18.24 -1.68
N GLU A 345 -1.07 17.28 -2.25
CA GLU A 345 -1.61 17.40 -3.58
C GLU A 345 -2.88 18.24 -3.54
N GLU A 346 -3.13 18.99 -4.62
CA GLU A 346 -4.37 19.78 -4.76
C GLU A 346 -5.64 18.92 -4.72
N THR A 347 -5.52 17.64 -5.04
CA THR A 347 -6.66 16.72 -5.06
C THR A 347 -6.97 16.09 -3.70
N ASP A 348 -6.09 16.20 -2.70
CA ASP A 348 -6.22 15.45 -1.44
C ASP A 348 -7.50 15.76 -0.67
N LEU A 349 -7.85 17.03 -0.51
CA LEU A 349 -9.09 17.41 0.18
C LEU A 349 -10.33 16.89 -0.55
N ASN A 350 -10.31 16.89 -1.89
CA ASN A 350 -11.42 16.36 -2.69
C ASN A 350 -11.51 14.83 -2.58
N ASN A 351 -10.36 14.14 -2.55
CA ASN A 351 -10.29 12.69 -2.35
C ASN A 351 -10.77 12.31 -0.94
N ALA A 352 -10.36 13.08 0.09
CA ALA A 352 -10.81 12.91 1.46
C ALA A 352 -12.33 13.05 1.57
N LYS A 353 -12.88 14.13 1.01
CA LYS A 353 -14.33 14.38 0.97
C LYS A 353 -15.06 13.21 0.31
N ARG A 354 -14.62 12.78 -0.88
CA ARG A 354 -15.24 11.67 -1.60
C ARG A 354 -15.24 10.38 -0.77
N ALA A 355 -14.13 10.08 -0.10
CA ALA A 355 -14.06 8.91 0.78
C ALA A 355 -15.04 9.01 1.95
N PHE A 356 -15.18 10.18 2.59
CA PHE A 356 -16.19 10.36 3.64
C PHE A 356 -17.63 10.28 3.12
N GLU A 357 -17.90 10.76 1.91
CA GLU A 357 -19.19 10.59 1.23
C GLU A 357 -19.49 9.11 0.96
N ASP A 358 -18.50 8.35 0.47
CA ASP A 358 -18.62 6.89 0.29
C ASP A 358 -18.87 6.19 1.63
N ALA A 359 -18.18 6.60 2.70
CA ALA A 359 -18.42 6.07 4.04
C ALA A 359 -19.86 6.29 4.53
N LEU A 360 -20.42 7.48 4.29
CA LEU A 360 -21.81 7.83 4.64
C LEU A 360 -22.83 7.11 3.73
N ASN A 361 -22.46 6.84 2.47
CA ASN A 361 -23.30 6.10 1.53
C ASN A 361 -23.50 4.65 1.97
N TYR A 362 -22.45 4.01 2.50
CA TYR A 362 -22.53 2.64 3.03
C TYR A 362 -23.17 2.57 4.43
N ASP A 363 -22.95 3.58 5.28
CA ASP A 363 -23.60 3.72 6.58
C ASP A 363 -24.12 5.14 6.80
N ARG A 364 -25.42 5.32 6.53
CA ARG A 364 -26.11 6.62 6.69
C ARG A 364 -26.26 7.07 8.15
N SER A 365 -25.98 6.21 9.10
CA SER A 365 -26.00 6.53 10.53
C SER A 365 -24.65 7.00 11.07
N ASN A 366 -23.60 7.01 10.24
CA ASN A 366 -22.28 7.44 10.63
C ASN A 366 -22.19 8.97 10.76
N GLU A 367 -22.46 9.48 11.97
CA GLU A 367 -22.39 10.91 12.29
C GLU A 367 -20.97 11.49 12.12
N ALA A 368 -19.93 10.68 12.35
CA ALA A 368 -18.54 11.11 12.19
C ALA A 368 -18.21 11.41 10.72
N ALA A 369 -18.69 10.57 9.79
CA ALA A 369 -18.55 10.82 8.35
C ALA A 369 -19.24 12.12 7.94
N ALA A 370 -20.49 12.35 8.39
CA ALA A 370 -21.24 13.56 8.09
C ALA A 370 -20.52 14.84 8.59
N LYS A 371 -19.93 14.77 9.80
CA LYS A 371 -19.13 15.86 10.36
C LYS A 371 -17.87 16.13 9.53
N LEU A 372 -17.12 15.08 9.17
CA LEU A 372 -15.89 15.21 8.39
C LEU A 372 -16.15 15.73 6.97
N ILE A 373 -17.30 15.39 6.35
CA ILE A 373 -17.71 15.99 5.07
C ILE A 373 -17.84 17.51 5.22
N GLN A 374 -18.56 17.98 6.25
CA GLN A 374 -18.74 19.41 6.49
C GLN A 374 -17.42 20.13 6.78
N GLU A 375 -16.55 19.55 7.62
CA GLU A 375 -15.24 20.12 7.93
C GLU A 375 -14.35 20.18 6.67
N THR A 376 -14.36 19.13 5.86
CA THR A 376 -13.59 19.08 4.60
C THR A 376 -14.13 20.07 3.57
N ASP A 377 -15.45 20.26 3.48
CA ASP A 377 -16.06 21.28 2.63
C ASP A 377 -15.65 22.71 3.01
N VAL A 378 -15.60 22.99 4.32
CA VAL A 378 -15.08 24.26 4.81
C VAL A 378 -13.61 24.43 4.42
N ALA A 379 -12.78 23.41 4.63
CA ALA A 379 -11.37 23.45 4.27
C ALA A 379 -11.13 23.65 2.76
N ILE A 380 -11.91 22.98 1.91
CA ILE A 380 -11.86 23.16 0.45
C ILE A 380 -12.20 24.62 0.09
N ARG A 381 -13.28 25.16 0.65
CA ARG A 381 -13.68 26.54 0.39
C ARG A 381 -12.60 27.53 0.86
N GLU A 382 -12.08 27.38 2.08
CA GLU A 382 -11.03 28.26 2.60
C GLU A 382 -9.75 28.20 1.74
N ARG A 383 -9.35 27.01 1.27
CA ARG A 383 -8.24 26.86 0.33
C ARG A 383 -8.52 27.58 -0.99
N ASN A 384 -9.72 27.45 -1.54
CA ASN A 384 -10.11 28.12 -2.78
C ASN A 384 -10.15 29.64 -2.64
N GLU A 385 -10.60 30.16 -1.50
CA GLU A 385 -10.57 31.60 -1.19
C GLU A 385 -9.12 32.11 -1.13
N ARG A 386 -8.21 31.37 -0.48
CA ARG A 386 -6.78 31.71 -0.49
C ARG A 386 -6.18 31.67 -1.89
N LEU A 387 -6.55 30.67 -2.70
CA LEU A 387 -6.13 30.58 -4.09
C LEU A 387 -6.62 31.79 -4.91
N GLU A 388 -7.88 32.21 -4.74
CA GLU A 388 -8.43 33.38 -5.42
C GLU A 388 -7.69 34.67 -5.04
N VAL A 389 -7.32 34.82 -3.76
CA VAL A 389 -6.48 35.94 -3.30
C VAL A 389 -5.13 35.92 -4.03
N VAL A 390 -4.45 34.77 -4.07
CA VAL A 390 -3.16 34.64 -4.79
C VAL A 390 -3.30 34.98 -6.28
N LEU A 391 -4.34 34.48 -6.94
CA LEU A 391 -4.61 34.80 -8.34
C LEU A 391 -4.89 36.29 -8.55
N SER A 392 -5.61 36.93 -7.63
CA SER A 392 -5.90 38.37 -7.70
C SER A 392 -4.63 39.23 -7.52
N ILE A 393 -3.70 38.80 -6.68
CA ILE A 393 -2.39 39.44 -6.49
C ILE A 393 -1.57 39.34 -7.78
N ILE A 394 -1.50 38.15 -8.38
CA ILE A 394 -0.81 37.92 -9.65
C ILE A 394 -1.43 38.78 -10.77
N ALA A 395 -2.75 38.76 -10.92
CA ALA A 395 -3.45 39.55 -11.94
C ALA A 395 -3.25 41.06 -11.73
N THR A 396 -3.20 41.53 -10.48
CA THR A 396 -2.90 42.93 -10.19
C THR A 396 -1.46 43.28 -10.55
N GLY A 397 -0.49 42.40 -10.24
CA GLY A 397 0.90 42.54 -10.66
C GLY A 397 1.05 42.61 -12.18
N GLU A 398 0.33 41.78 -12.93
CA GLU A 398 0.31 41.81 -14.40
C GLU A 398 -0.31 43.09 -14.96
N ARG A 399 -1.40 43.58 -14.37
CA ARG A 399 -2.00 44.86 -14.78
C ARG A 399 -1.04 46.04 -14.57
N ILE A 400 -0.33 46.07 -13.44
CA ILE A 400 0.67 47.11 -13.13
C ILE A 400 1.88 46.96 -14.05
N HIS A 401 2.26 45.73 -14.41
CA HIS A 401 3.28 45.48 -15.42
C HIS A 401 2.90 46.13 -16.77
N GLU A 402 1.68 45.92 -17.25
CA GLU A 402 1.20 46.57 -18.50
C GLU A 402 1.18 48.10 -18.40
N GLU A 403 0.81 48.65 -17.25
CA GLU A 403 0.83 50.09 -16.99
C GLU A 403 2.26 50.67 -17.04
N ALA A 404 3.24 49.96 -16.48
CA ALA A 404 4.65 50.31 -16.57
C ALA A 404 5.17 50.33 -18.02
N ASN A 405 4.74 49.36 -18.84
CA ASN A 405 5.08 49.32 -20.26
C ASN A 405 4.56 50.56 -21.01
N ARG A 406 3.35 51.05 -20.68
CA ARG A 406 2.82 52.28 -21.27
C ARG A 406 3.65 53.52 -20.91
N TYR A 407 4.11 53.63 -19.67
CA TYR A 407 5.01 54.72 -19.27
C TYR A 407 6.34 54.65 -20.03
N ARG A 408 6.90 53.44 -20.22
CA ARG A 408 8.11 53.24 -21.02
C ARG A 408 7.91 53.66 -22.47
N GLU A 409 6.78 53.28 -23.10
CA GLU A 409 6.43 53.70 -24.47
C GLU A 409 6.29 55.22 -24.61
N MET A 410 5.81 55.91 -23.57
CA MET A 410 5.72 57.38 -23.52
C MET A 410 7.05 58.06 -23.17
N GLN A 411 8.14 57.29 -23.01
CA GLN A 411 9.46 57.76 -22.55
C GLN A 411 9.45 58.41 -21.15
N ASP A 412 8.43 58.11 -20.34
CA ASP A 412 8.36 58.52 -18.94
C ASP A 412 9.06 57.49 -18.06
N PHE A 413 10.39 57.50 -18.12
CA PHE A 413 11.24 56.48 -17.51
C PHE A 413 11.14 56.43 -15.98
N ALA A 414 10.92 57.58 -15.32
CA ALA A 414 10.77 57.63 -13.87
C ALA A 414 9.53 56.85 -13.41
N ASN A 415 8.38 57.13 -14.04
CA ASN A 415 7.14 56.45 -13.72
C ASN A 415 7.18 54.98 -14.14
N ALA A 416 7.83 54.64 -15.26
CA ALA A 416 8.01 53.25 -15.68
C ALA A 416 8.81 52.42 -14.66
N ILE A 417 9.99 52.89 -14.23
CA ILE A 417 10.82 52.17 -13.24
C ILE A 417 10.07 51.99 -11.92
N SER A 418 9.43 53.06 -11.43
CA SER A 418 8.64 53.01 -10.18
C SER A 418 7.49 51.99 -10.28
N THR A 419 6.78 51.98 -11.41
CA THR A 419 5.63 51.10 -11.63
C THR A 419 6.05 49.63 -11.81
N TYR A 420 7.18 49.35 -12.48
CA TYR A 420 7.74 47.99 -12.52
C TYR A 420 8.11 47.47 -11.13
N ARG A 421 8.72 48.30 -10.27
CA ARG A 421 9.04 47.93 -8.88
C ARG A 421 7.77 47.68 -8.06
N GLN A 422 6.71 48.44 -8.30
CA GLN A 422 5.41 48.19 -7.70
C GLN A 422 4.85 46.82 -8.11
N ALA A 423 4.93 46.45 -9.40
CA ALA A 423 4.51 45.13 -9.87
C ALA A 423 5.32 44.00 -9.21
N ILE A 424 6.64 44.17 -9.04
CA ILE A 424 7.49 43.22 -8.30
C ILE A 424 6.96 43.02 -6.87
N GLY A 425 6.58 44.09 -6.18
CA GLY A 425 6.02 44.00 -4.83
C GLY A 425 4.76 43.15 -4.73
N PHE A 426 3.90 43.14 -5.76
CA PHE A 426 2.75 42.23 -5.82
C PHE A 426 3.19 40.77 -6.02
N PHE A 427 4.10 40.50 -6.95
CA PHE A 427 4.56 39.12 -7.16
C PHE A 427 5.36 38.56 -5.99
N ASP A 428 6.16 39.38 -5.30
CA ASP A 428 6.89 38.97 -4.09
C ASP A 428 5.96 38.73 -2.88
N ALA A 429 4.72 39.23 -2.92
CA ALA A 429 3.71 38.96 -1.90
C ALA A 429 3.01 37.59 -2.04
N VAL A 430 3.26 36.86 -3.13
CA VAL A 430 2.75 35.50 -3.33
C VAL A 430 3.61 34.50 -2.54
N ASP A 431 2.96 33.73 -1.66
CA ASP A 431 3.62 32.70 -0.86
C ASP A 431 3.82 31.37 -1.62
N ASP A 432 4.35 30.37 -0.90
CA ASP A 432 4.66 29.05 -1.44
C ASP A 432 3.52 28.01 -1.26
N GLU A 433 2.34 28.38 -0.73
CA GLU A 433 1.22 27.44 -0.54
C GLU A 433 0.82 26.81 -1.88
N PHE A 434 0.75 27.63 -2.94
CA PHE A 434 0.39 27.18 -4.28
C PHE A 434 1.60 27.19 -5.20
N LYS A 435 2.41 26.14 -5.13
CA LYS A 435 3.73 26.02 -5.80
C LYS A 435 3.75 26.43 -7.27
N VAL A 436 2.72 26.11 -8.05
CA VAL A 436 2.64 26.51 -9.47
C VAL A 436 2.58 28.02 -9.60
N HIS A 437 1.70 28.68 -8.84
CA HIS A 437 1.52 30.12 -8.84
C HIS A 437 2.72 30.85 -8.23
N ALA A 438 3.31 30.30 -7.16
CA ALA A 438 4.54 30.80 -6.57
C ALA A 438 5.71 30.83 -7.58
N ASN A 439 5.83 29.78 -8.39
CA ASN A 439 6.84 29.71 -9.44
C ASN A 439 6.58 30.73 -10.56
N THR A 440 5.33 30.90 -10.99
CA THR A 440 4.95 31.93 -11.96
C THR A 440 5.27 33.33 -11.44
N ALA A 441 4.95 33.64 -10.18
CA ALA A 441 5.27 34.92 -9.56
C ALA A 441 6.78 35.18 -9.53
N ARG A 442 7.59 34.20 -9.11
CA ARG A 442 9.07 34.29 -9.13
C ARG A 442 9.64 34.51 -10.53
N GLU A 443 9.06 33.88 -11.55
CA GLU A 443 9.48 34.08 -12.93
C GLU A 443 9.18 35.50 -13.41
N ASN A 444 7.98 36.02 -13.11
CA ASN A 444 7.61 37.40 -13.38
C ASN A 444 8.53 38.40 -12.67
N VAL A 445 8.90 38.18 -11.41
CA VAL A 445 9.89 39.02 -10.70
C VAL A 445 11.23 39.05 -11.43
N ARG A 446 11.73 37.89 -11.88
CA ARG A 446 12.98 37.81 -12.65
C ARG A 446 12.87 38.50 -14.02
N ARG A 447 11.70 38.48 -14.65
CA ARG A 447 11.43 39.19 -15.90
C ARG A 447 11.46 40.70 -15.68
N LEU A 448 10.69 41.20 -14.72
CA LEU A 448 10.58 42.63 -14.41
C LEU A 448 11.92 43.25 -13.98
N ARG A 449 12.74 42.53 -13.20
CA ARG A 449 14.08 43.01 -12.84
C ARG A 449 14.99 43.20 -14.07
N ARG A 450 14.86 42.33 -15.08
CA ARG A 450 15.57 42.50 -16.36
C ARG A 450 15.03 43.69 -17.14
N GLU A 451 13.71 43.84 -17.23
CA GLU A 451 13.09 44.98 -17.90
C GLU A 451 13.47 46.33 -17.26
N ILE A 452 13.60 46.40 -15.93
CA ILE A 452 14.13 47.58 -15.22
C ILE A 452 15.59 47.84 -15.62
N SER A 453 16.43 46.80 -15.67
CA SER A 453 17.83 46.96 -16.09
C SER A 453 17.95 47.44 -17.53
N ASP A 454 17.13 46.91 -18.44
CA ASP A 454 17.09 47.35 -19.84
C ASP A 454 16.65 48.82 -19.94
N LEU A 455 15.64 49.22 -19.16
CA LEU A 455 15.15 50.60 -19.11
C LEU A 455 16.20 51.57 -18.54
N ILE A 456 16.97 51.16 -17.54
CA ILE A 456 18.08 51.95 -16.98
C ILE A 456 19.15 52.19 -18.06
N ASN A 457 19.46 51.17 -18.86
CA ASN A 457 20.40 51.33 -19.99
C ASN A 457 19.84 52.31 -21.03
N GLU A 458 18.55 52.24 -21.35
CA GLU A 458 17.89 53.22 -22.24
C GLU A 458 18.00 54.66 -21.71
N VAL A 459 17.89 54.87 -20.39
CA VAL A 459 18.09 56.18 -19.76
C VAL A 459 19.53 56.66 -19.90
N LEU A 460 20.52 55.79 -19.68
CA LEU A 460 21.94 56.12 -19.82
C LEU A 460 22.31 56.42 -21.28
N ASP A 461 21.75 55.68 -22.24
CA ASP A 461 21.91 55.92 -23.67
C ASP A 461 21.28 57.25 -24.09
N ALA A 462 20.07 57.55 -23.62
CA ALA A 462 19.42 58.85 -23.86
C ALA A 462 20.24 60.02 -23.30
N ALA A 463 20.81 59.85 -22.10
CA ALA A 463 21.70 60.84 -21.50
C ALA A 463 22.98 61.05 -22.33
N SER A 464 23.59 59.96 -22.82
CA SER A 464 24.77 60.01 -23.69
C SER A 464 24.47 60.68 -25.04
N GLN A 465 23.32 60.40 -25.65
CA GLN A 465 22.87 61.07 -26.87
C GLN A 465 22.72 62.58 -26.68
N VAL A 466 22.24 63.03 -25.51
CA VAL A 466 22.13 64.47 -25.21
C VAL A 466 23.51 65.13 -25.06
N ILE A 467 24.52 64.40 -24.57
CA ILE A 467 25.92 64.86 -24.59
C ILE A 467 26.40 65.01 -26.04
N ASP A 468 26.15 64.04 -26.91
CA ASP A 468 26.53 64.10 -28.33
C ASP A 468 25.84 65.26 -29.07
N GLU A 469 24.57 65.52 -28.77
CA GLU A 469 23.84 66.70 -29.29
C GLU A 469 24.45 68.02 -28.79
N GLY A 470 24.88 68.05 -27.51
CA GLY A 470 25.62 69.18 -26.96
C GLY A 470 26.96 69.40 -27.65
N ASP A 471 27.69 68.34 -27.98
CA ASP A 471 28.96 68.40 -28.71
C ASP A 471 28.74 69.00 -30.10
N ARG A 472 27.70 68.56 -30.83
CA ARG A 472 27.33 69.14 -32.14
C ARG A 472 26.94 70.61 -32.05
N ALA A 473 26.14 70.99 -31.06
CA ALA A 473 25.75 72.40 -30.86
C ALA A 473 26.97 73.28 -30.56
N ARG A 474 27.92 72.78 -29.74
CA ARG A 474 29.18 73.46 -29.46
C ARG A 474 30.01 73.65 -30.74
N ASP A 475 30.16 72.59 -31.53
CA ASP A 475 30.94 72.63 -32.77
C ASP A 475 30.34 73.60 -33.82
N ASN A 476 29.03 73.85 -33.75
CA ASN A 476 28.31 74.86 -34.54
C ASN A 476 28.34 76.28 -33.93
N ASN A 477 29.11 76.51 -32.85
CA ASN A 477 29.18 77.75 -32.07
C ASN A 477 27.86 78.16 -31.38
N GLN A 478 26.92 77.23 -31.18
CA GLN A 478 25.68 77.44 -30.42
C GLN A 478 25.89 77.12 -28.93
N PHE A 479 26.77 77.87 -28.28
CA PHE A 479 27.28 77.53 -26.94
C PHE A 479 26.22 77.53 -25.82
N ASP A 480 25.17 78.36 -25.93
CA ASP A 480 24.07 78.38 -24.95
C ASP A 480 23.20 77.12 -25.06
N GLU A 481 22.97 76.64 -26.30
CA GLU A 481 22.25 75.38 -26.55
C GLU A 481 23.06 74.18 -26.05
N ALA A 482 24.36 74.15 -26.34
CA ALA A 482 25.27 73.12 -25.84
C ALA A 482 25.29 73.05 -24.31
N SER A 483 25.37 74.21 -23.64
CA SER A 483 25.38 74.30 -22.18
C SER A 483 24.08 73.77 -21.57
N ASN A 484 22.93 74.11 -22.16
CA ASN A 484 21.63 73.60 -21.72
C ASN A 484 21.53 72.08 -21.88
N LYS A 485 22.05 71.52 -22.99
CA LYS A 485 22.08 70.08 -23.24
C LYS A 485 22.91 69.34 -22.18
N TYR A 486 24.15 69.77 -21.92
CA TYR A 486 24.99 69.17 -20.87
C TYR A 486 24.38 69.28 -19.47
N GLN A 487 23.78 70.43 -19.12
CA GLN A 487 23.11 70.58 -17.83
C GLN A 487 21.87 69.69 -17.68
N SER A 488 21.21 69.34 -18.80
CA SER A 488 20.02 68.49 -18.76
C SER A 488 20.33 67.00 -18.51
N VAL A 489 21.56 66.55 -18.73
CA VAL A 489 22.01 65.16 -18.49
C VAL A 489 21.76 64.71 -17.05
N SER A 490 22.12 65.53 -16.06
CA SER A 490 21.90 65.23 -14.65
C SER A 490 20.40 65.04 -14.33
N ARG A 491 19.51 65.76 -15.03
CA ARG A 491 18.06 65.58 -14.88
C ARG A 491 17.59 64.27 -15.51
N ILE A 492 18.11 63.90 -16.67
CA ILE A 492 17.75 62.65 -17.37
C ILE A 492 18.12 61.44 -16.51
N VAL A 493 19.34 61.36 -16.00
CA VAL A 493 19.79 60.21 -15.20
C VAL A 493 19.29 60.23 -13.76
N SER A 494 18.66 61.33 -13.29
CA SER A 494 18.10 61.42 -11.94
C SER A 494 16.95 60.43 -11.68
N VAL A 495 16.36 59.89 -12.74
CA VAL A 495 15.30 58.87 -12.67
C VAL A 495 15.83 57.50 -12.27
N ILE A 496 17.14 57.25 -12.38
CA ILE A 496 17.79 56.01 -11.95
C ILE A 496 17.86 56.01 -10.41
N PRO A 497 17.21 55.04 -9.73
CA PRO A 497 17.16 54.98 -8.28
C PRO A 497 18.55 54.78 -7.64
N GLU A 498 18.74 55.31 -6.42
CA GLU A 498 20.02 55.24 -5.68
C GLU A 498 20.30 53.89 -5.02
N ASP A 499 19.30 53.00 -4.96
CA ASP A 499 19.41 51.64 -4.39
C ASP A 499 19.76 50.58 -5.45
N GLU A 500 20.13 51.01 -6.66
CA GLU A 500 20.57 50.13 -7.75
C GLU A 500 21.97 49.54 -7.53
N SER A 501 22.35 48.62 -8.42
CA SER A 501 23.68 47.98 -8.34
C SER A 501 24.82 49.00 -8.41
N ALA A 502 25.93 48.71 -7.72
CA ALA A 502 27.09 49.61 -7.70
C ALA A 502 27.67 49.91 -9.09
N THR A 503 27.49 49.00 -10.05
CA THR A 503 27.88 49.21 -11.45
C THR A 503 27.00 50.28 -12.09
N VAL A 504 25.68 50.16 -11.98
CA VAL A 504 24.72 51.14 -12.53
C VAL A 504 24.94 52.53 -11.92
N LEU A 505 25.19 52.61 -10.61
CA LEU A 505 25.46 53.88 -9.94
C LEU A 505 26.79 54.50 -10.40
N ARG A 506 27.79 53.68 -10.72
CA ARG A 506 29.04 54.15 -11.31
C ARG A 506 28.80 54.70 -12.72
N ASP A 507 28.10 53.96 -13.57
CA ASP A 507 27.82 54.38 -14.95
C ASP A 507 27.00 55.69 -14.97
N LYS A 508 26.01 55.81 -14.07
CA LYS A 508 25.28 57.06 -13.81
C LYS A 508 26.23 58.22 -13.48
N GLN A 509 27.18 58.01 -12.56
CA GLN A 509 28.13 59.05 -12.17
C GLN A 509 29.11 59.40 -13.30
N GLU A 510 29.58 58.41 -14.05
CA GLU A 510 30.49 58.62 -15.20
C GLU A 510 29.85 59.49 -16.28
N VAL A 511 28.56 59.27 -16.57
CA VAL A 511 27.80 60.10 -17.52
C VAL A 511 27.62 61.53 -17.00
N ILE A 512 27.36 61.72 -15.70
CA ILE A 512 27.29 63.05 -15.07
C ILE A 512 28.64 63.77 -15.15
N ASP A 513 29.73 63.10 -14.79
CA ASP A 513 31.08 63.66 -14.79
C ASP A 513 31.55 64.00 -16.22
N LEU A 514 31.17 63.18 -17.21
CA LEU A 514 31.43 63.47 -18.61
C LEU A 514 30.69 64.74 -19.06
N ALA A 515 29.40 64.86 -18.76
CA ALA A 515 28.63 66.06 -19.10
C ALA A 515 29.18 67.32 -18.40
N GLY A 516 29.61 67.21 -17.14
CA GLY A 516 30.25 68.29 -16.40
C GLY A 516 31.53 68.79 -17.06
N ARG A 517 32.43 67.87 -17.46
CA ARG A 517 33.65 68.22 -18.20
C ARG A 517 33.34 68.91 -19.53
N LYS A 518 32.38 68.40 -20.29
CA LYS A 518 31.97 68.97 -21.58
C LYS A 518 31.35 70.37 -21.45
N LEU A 519 30.61 70.62 -20.37
CA LEU A 519 30.10 71.95 -20.04
C LEU A 519 31.23 72.96 -19.78
N GLU A 520 32.25 72.57 -19.01
CA GLU A 520 33.42 73.42 -18.75
C GLU A 520 34.19 73.71 -20.06
N GLU A 521 34.42 72.70 -20.89
CA GLU A 521 35.06 72.86 -22.20
C GLU A 521 34.27 73.84 -23.10
N SER A 522 32.94 73.71 -23.15
CA SER A 522 32.06 74.60 -23.91
C SER A 522 32.15 76.04 -23.43
N ASN A 523 32.15 76.27 -22.10
CA ASN A 523 32.28 77.61 -21.52
C ASN A 523 33.64 78.26 -21.86
N VAL A 524 34.74 77.50 -21.81
CA VAL A 524 36.07 77.99 -22.19
C VAL A 524 36.11 78.35 -23.67
N GLN A 525 35.52 77.52 -24.54
CA GLN A 525 35.47 77.79 -25.98
C GLN A 525 34.61 79.01 -26.31
N LYS A 526 33.45 79.16 -25.66
CA LYS A 526 32.59 80.36 -25.78
C LYS A 526 33.36 81.64 -25.48
N LEU A 527 34.10 81.66 -24.36
CA LEU A 527 34.91 82.80 -23.94
C LEU A 527 35.99 83.16 -24.97
N ARG A 528 36.64 82.15 -25.56
CA ARG A 528 37.64 82.34 -26.64
C ARG A 528 37.00 82.85 -27.93
N TYR A 529 35.83 82.34 -28.28
CA TYR A 529 35.09 82.75 -29.48
C TYR A 529 34.58 84.20 -29.37
N GLU A 530 34.06 84.59 -28.21
CA GLU A 530 33.64 85.97 -27.92
C GLU A 530 34.82 86.95 -27.94
N GLN A 531 35.97 86.57 -27.39
CA GLN A 531 37.22 87.36 -27.49
C GLN A 531 37.66 87.54 -28.94
N MET A 532 37.62 86.47 -29.75
CA MET A 532 37.95 86.53 -31.17
C MET A 532 37.00 87.45 -31.96
N LEU A 533 35.70 87.40 -31.68
CA LEU A 533 34.70 88.30 -32.28
C LEU A 533 34.93 89.76 -31.88
N GLN A 534 35.30 90.01 -30.63
CA GLN A 534 35.67 91.36 -30.16
C GLN A 534 36.95 91.87 -30.84
N GLU A 535 37.97 91.03 -30.97
CA GLU A 535 39.21 91.37 -31.68
C GLU A 535 38.97 91.62 -33.17
N GLN A 536 38.14 90.82 -33.84
CA GLN A 536 37.74 91.06 -35.24
C GLN A 536 36.91 92.33 -35.39
N ALA A 537 35.99 92.62 -34.46
CA ALA A 537 35.22 93.86 -34.46
C ALA A 537 36.13 95.09 -34.24
N GLN A 538 37.13 94.99 -33.37
CA GLN A 538 38.13 96.04 -33.15
C GLN A 538 39.05 96.23 -34.37
N GLN A 539 39.47 95.15 -35.03
CA GLN A 539 40.24 95.21 -36.28
C GLN A 539 39.42 95.76 -37.45
N ALA A 540 38.12 95.43 -37.54
CA ALA A 540 37.22 95.99 -38.53
C ALA A 540 36.94 97.49 -38.29
N GLN A 541 36.79 97.91 -37.03
CA GLN A 541 36.69 99.33 -36.66
C GLN A 541 38.00 100.10 -36.91
N ALA A 542 39.16 99.50 -36.61
CA ALA A 542 40.47 100.08 -36.92
C ALA A 542 40.72 100.19 -38.45
N ALA A 543 40.28 99.19 -39.23
CA ALA A 543 40.34 99.24 -40.70
C ALA A 543 39.39 100.29 -41.31
N GLN A 544 38.19 100.49 -40.72
CA GLN A 544 37.27 101.56 -41.13
C GLN A 544 37.79 102.96 -40.74
N GLN A 545 38.45 103.11 -39.59
CA GLN A 545 39.11 104.36 -39.19
C GLN A 545 40.35 104.68 -40.06
N ALA A 546 41.12 103.67 -40.47
CA ALA A 546 42.24 103.82 -41.40
C ALA A 546 41.79 104.19 -42.84
N GLN A 547 40.58 103.78 -43.25
CA GLN A 547 39.97 104.22 -44.51
C GLN A 547 39.41 105.65 -44.47
N GLN A 548 39.01 106.16 -43.30
CA GLN A 548 38.58 107.56 -43.14
C GLN A 548 39.75 108.55 -43.07
N GLN A 549 40.96 108.10 -42.67
CA GLN A 549 42.17 108.94 -42.67
C GLN A 549 42.90 109.02 -44.02
N ARG A 550 42.42 108.30 -45.05
CA ARG A 550 42.95 108.35 -46.43
C ARG A 550 42.07 109.17 -47.41
N ARG A 551 41.16 110.00 -46.92
CA ARG A 551 40.42 110.96 -47.73
C ARG A 551 40.89 112.39 -47.52
#